data_AF-A0AAW1CN44-F1
#
_entry.id   AF-A0AAW1CN44-F1
#
_cell.length_a   1.000
_cell.length_b   1.000
_cell.length_c   1.000
_cell.angle_alpha   90.00
_cell.angle_beta   90.00
_cell.angle_gamma   90.00
#
_symmetry.space_group_name_H-M   'P 1'
#
loop_
_entity.id
_entity.type
_entity.pdbx_description
1 polymer ?
#
loop_
_entity_poly.entity_id
_entity_poly.type
_entity_poly.pdbx_seq_one_letter_code
_entity_poly.pdbx_strand_id
1 'polypeptide(L)'
;MGSVYIILNILVLFSLVDLSIEQISLSLSVHCAQRREISPCTCQYQQLTNRSTKHISVSCERMISFQQVITALQNKFDNNVDISLKISHSILDDLPQLSFQQLGLNIQQLKLHHDNLSALPESVFSGLNRAELLGLSDNVITAVPQQVLNLMPNIKILDLSRGNIANVTTADFNGLHSMHTLLLGENKVTLLEMDSLPPTLAKLHIGFNQIKSLNGTLRGLSYLQWLWLKGNCLATLDGELPQINPNTKMLLLDAGNNLLTKLPSELKHYRSLEILLMDCNQITSFDGILSRMKQLKTMNFTHNKISTLYENDFTELEYLEDFHLGYNEITSLNHSLLPLISLRILNLTCNQIQEFSMQELRGLTKLDRVDLSHNKINQLSGRMENMVELETRINELWLQFNQIQTLNGALMGISGLHTLNLSYNAIETIAPDDLIGLDDLQILDISHNQIVTLAETSKAILPSLGELKASHNLFSHLEKDFHGFPTLCWADLSFNHIESINIGLVNYTQCTVHGVNRTLRIYLQGNMEVCKLSETIVKIESKNNTVLYPPSNEECTSYIAKQSQLLKLPSATIA
;
A
#
# COMPACT_ATOMS: atom_id res chain seq x y z
N MET A 1 1.57 -11.43 3.67
CA MET A 1 1.05 -10.80 4.90
C MET A 1 0.49 -9.38 4.68
N GLY A 2 0.88 -8.63 3.64
CA GLY A 2 0.35 -7.28 3.36
C GLY A 2 -1.01 -7.19 2.65
N SER A 3 -1.35 -8.13 1.75
CA SER A 3 -2.60 -8.04 0.96
C SER A 3 -3.87 -8.36 1.76
N VAL A 4 -3.76 -9.15 2.83
CA VAL A 4 -4.86 -9.42 3.77
C VAL A 4 -5.18 -8.19 4.62
N TYR A 5 -4.18 -7.34 4.89
CA TYR A 5 -4.35 -6.11 5.69
C TYR A 5 -5.16 -5.02 4.94
N ILE A 6 -5.09 -4.99 3.61
CA ILE A 6 -5.89 -4.07 2.77
C ILE A 6 -7.32 -4.58 2.63
N ILE A 7 -7.53 -5.89 2.48
CA ILE A 7 -8.87 -6.50 2.41
C ILE A 7 -9.58 -6.42 3.77
N LEU A 8 -8.87 -6.64 4.89
CA LEU A 8 -9.43 -6.39 6.23
C LEU A 8 -9.71 -4.91 6.45
N ASN A 9 -8.83 -3.99 6.06
CA ASN A 9 -9.14 -2.55 6.22
C ASN A 9 -10.35 -2.14 5.38
N ILE A 10 -10.53 -2.63 4.15
CA ILE A 10 -11.71 -2.30 3.32
C ILE A 10 -12.99 -2.94 3.87
N LEU A 11 -12.93 -4.14 4.47
CA LEU A 11 -14.09 -4.74 5.15
C LEU A 11 -14.37 -4.13 6.54
N VAL A 12 -13.34 -3.63 7.24
CA VAL A 12 -13.44 -3.01 8.57
C VAL A 12 -13.82 -1.52 8.48
N LEU A 13 -13.37 -0.79 7.45
CA LEU A 13 -13.66 0.64 7.23
C LEU A 13 -15.15 0.92 6.98
N PHE A 14 -15.93 -0.06 6.52
CA PHE A 14 -17.39 0.07 6.41
C PHE A 14 -18.15 -0.40 7.66
N SER A 15 -17.46 -0.71 8.76
CA SER A 15 -18.08 -1.16 10.01
C SER A 15 -17.77 -0.32 11.25
N LEU A 16 -16.94 0.73 11.15
CA LEU A 16 -16.54 1.55 12.30
C LEU A 16 -16.43 3.03 11.94
N VAL A 17 -17.55 3.75 12.04
CA VAL A 17 -17.58 5.18 12.38
C VAL A 17 -18.64 5.33 13.45
N ASP A 18 -18.23 5.61 14.69
CA ASP A 18 -18.82 6.67 15.52
C ASP A 18 -18.16 6.72 16.90
N LEU A 19 -17.62 7.90 17.22
CA LEU A 19 -17.10 8.31 18.52
C LEU A 19 -17.96 9.49 18.96
N SER A 20 -18.75 9.36 20.04
CA SER A 20 -18.84 10.35 21.12
C SER A 20 -19.90 10.05 22.20
N ILE A 21 -19.41 10.17 23.44
CA ILE A 21 -19.97 10.78 24.67
C ILE A 21 -21.29 10.26 25.28
N GLU A 22 -21.14 9.91 26.56
CA GLU A 22 -22.14 9.48 27.55
C GLU A 22 -23.37 10.38 27.67
N GLN A 23 -24.54 9.76 27.87
CA GLN A 23 -25.52 10.19 28.87
C GLN A 23 -26.29 8.99 29.45
N ILE A 24 -26.27 8.91 30.78
CA ILE A 24 -26.87 7.87 31.61
C ILE A 24 -28.39 8.05 31.67
N SER A 25 -29.15 6.98 31.43
CA SER A 25 -30.48 6.83 32.03
C SER A 25 -30.64 5.40 32.60
N LEU A 26 -30.98 5.34 33.88
CA LEU A 26 -31.17 4.13 34.66
C LEU A 26 -32.45 3.40 34.23
N SER A 27 -32.27 2.28 33.54
CA SER A 27 -33.21 1.15 33.59
C SER A 27 -32.42 -0.16 33.70
N LEU A 28 -32.73 -0.93 34.74
CA LEU A 28 -32.11 -2.22 35.03
C LEU A 28 -32.53 -3.27 33.98
N SER A 29 -31.84 -3.34 32.83
CA SER A 29 -31.61 -4.59 32.05
C SER A 29 -30.59 -4.48 30.90
N VAL A 30 -29.87 -3.36 30.74
CA VAL A 30 -28.99 -3.10 29.57
C VAL A 30 -27.50 -2.95 29.93
N HIS A 31 -27.10 -3.28 31.16
CA HIS A 31 -25.71 -3.13 31.59
C HIS A 31 -24.86 -4.37 31.26
N CYS A 32 -24.07 -4.25 30.20
CA CYS A 32 -22.96 -5.16 29.90
C CYS A 32 -21.68 -4.86 30.68
N ALA A 33 -21.63 -3.74 31.42
CA ALA A 33 -20.50 -3.39 32.27
C ALA A 33 -20.31 -4.42 33.40
N GLN A 34 -19.27 -5.25 33.26
CA GLN A 34 -18.79 -6.23 34.25
C GLN A 34 -19.85 -7.21 34.79
N ARG A 35 -20.61 -7.86 33.90
CA ARG A 35 -21.41 -9.04 34.28
C ARG A 35 -20.51 -10.23 34.63
N ARG A 36 -20.17 -10.37 35.91
CA ARG A 36 -19.43 -11.55 36.43
C ARG A 36 -20.19 -12.86 36.21
N GLU A 37 -21.52 -12.80 36.12
CA GLU A 37 -22.40 -13.97 35.95
C GLU A 37 -22.26 -14.71 34.63
N ILE A 38 -21.75 -14.04 33.59
CA ILE A 38 -21.55 -14.64 32.26
C ILE A 38 -20.09 -14.99 32.00
N SER A 39 -19.20 -14.80 32.98
CA SER A 39 -17.78 -15.15 32.88
C SER A 39 -17.62 -16.65 32.58
N PRO A 40 -16.75 -17.05 31.64
CA PRO A 40 -15.67 -16.30 31.00
C PRO A 40 -16.08 -15.46 29.76
N CYS A 41 -17.36 -15.42 29.39
CA CYS A 41 -17.84 -14.57 28.31
C CYS A 41 -17.93 -13.10 28.75
N THR A 42 -17.86 -12.19 27.77
CA THR A 42 -18.05 -10.76 27.94
C THR A 42 -19.18 -10.28 27.03
N CYS A 43 -19.73 -9.10 27.31
CA CYS A 43 -20.71 -8.50 26.41
C CYS A 43 -20.51 -6.99 26.27
N GLN A 44 -21.04 -6.44 25.19
CA GLN A 44 -21.03 -5.02 24.87
C GLN A 44 -22.35 -4.62 24.20
N TYR A 45 -22.90 -3.48 24.60
CA TYR A 45 -24.06 -2.91 23.93
C TYR A 45 -23.62 -2.26 22.61
N GLN A 46 -24.37 -2.51 21.54
CA GLN A 46 -24.07 -1.96 20.22
C GLN A 46 -25.29 -1.16 19.74
N GLN A 47 -25.12 0.15 19.62
CA GLN A 47 -26.19 1.02 19.11
C GLN A 47 -26.17 0.94 17.58
N LEU A 48 -27.06 0.14 17.00
CA LEU A 48 -27.24 0.09 15.55
C LEU A 48 -28.23 1.20 15.15
N THR A 49 -27.76 2.16 14.36
CA THR A 49 -28.44 3.42 13.99
C THR A 49 -29.78 3.24 13.25
N ASN A 50 -30.20 2.02 12.93
CA ASN A 50 -31.40 1.72 12.12
C ASN A 50 -32.31 0.61 12.66
N ARG A 51 -32.14 0.13 13.90
CA ARG A 51 -33.07 -0.85 14.50
C ARG A 51 -33.66 -0.34 15.81
N SER A 52 -34.97 -0.53 15.98
CA SER A 52 -35.69 -0.26 17.24
C SER A 52 -35.39 -1.31 18.32
N THR A 53 -34.81 -2.44 17.95
CA THR A 53 -34.42 -3.53 18.86
C THR A 53 -33.03 -3.28 19.46
N LYS A 54 -32.90 -3.55 20.77
CA LYS A 54 -31.61 -3.49 21.47
C LYS A 54 -30.70 -4.60 20.93
N HIS A 55 -29.46 -4.26 20.55
CA HIS A 55 -28.48 -5.21 20.06
C HIS A 55 -27.32 -5.37 21.06
N ILE A 56 -26.98 -6.61 21.40
CA ILE A 56 -25.88 -6.91 22.31
C ILE A 56 -24.91 -7.87 21.63
N SER A 57 -23.63 -7.50 21.63
CA SER A 57 -22.53 -8.38 21.25
C SER A 57 -22.06 -9.16 22.47
N VAL A 58 -21.91 -10.47 22.33
CA VAL A 58 -21.42 -11.39 23.36
C VAL A 58 -20.21 -12.13 22.79
N SER A 59 -19.09 -12.13 23.52
CA SER A 59 -17.86 -12.80 23.11
C SER A 59 -17.42 -13.80 24.18
N CYS A 60 -17.28 -15.06 23.78
CA CYS A 60 -16.74 -16.15 24.59
C CYS A 60 -15.41 -16.60 23.96
N GLU A 61 -14.34 -16.61 24.74
CA GLU A 61 -13.01 -16.98 24.24
C GLU A 61 -12.39 -18.06 25.13
N ARG A 62 -11.67 -19.00 24.50
CA ARG A 62 -10.98 -20.10 25.21
C ARG A 62 -11.94 -20.97 26.05
N MET A 63 -13.12 -21.24 25.50
CA MET A 63 -14.07 -22.16 26.13
C MET A 63 -13.53 -23.58 26.02
N ILE A 64 -13.69 -24.36 27.09
CA ILE A 64 -13.25 -25.77 27.13
C ILE A 64 -14.34 -26.75 26.68
N SER A 65 -15.58 -26.27 26.53
CA SER A 65 -16.71 -27.03 26.01
C SER A 65 -17.88 -26.11 25.65
N PHE A 66 -18.79 -26.57 24.80
CA PHE A 66 -20.04 -25.87 24.49
C PHE A 66 -21.01 -25.86 25.68
N GLN A 67 -21.01 -26.89 26.54
CA GLN A 67 -21.75 -26.87 27.81
C GLN A 67 -21.32 -25.71 28.72
N GLN A 68 -20.05 -25.30 28.69
CA GLN A 68 -19.58 -24.12 29.42
C GLN A 68 -20.23 -22.83 28.87
N VAL A 69 -20.39 -22.73 27.55
CA VAL A 69 -21.09 -21.60 26.90
C VAL A 69 -22.55 -21.58 27.31
N ILE A 70 -23.23 -22.74 27.30
CA ILE A 70 -24.62 -22.84 27.74
C ILE A 70 -24.76 -22.39 29.19
N THR A 71 -23.91 -22.90 30.08
CA THR A 71 -23.95 -22.55 31.51
C THR A 71 -23.72 -21.05 31.74
N ALA A 72 -22.86 -20.42 30.95
CA ALA A 72 -22.56 -19.00 31.05
C ALA A 72 -23.69 -18.09 30.53
N LEU A 73 -24.44 -18.51 29.51
CA LEU A 73 -25.35 -17.61 28.77
C LEU A 73 -26.84 -17.96 28.89
N GLN A 74 -27.18 -19.19 29.26
CA GLN A 74 -28.56 -19.66 29.28
C GLN A 74 -29.44 -18.78 30.17
N ASN A 75 -30.53 -18.25 29.60
CA ASN A 75 -31.50 -17.38 30.27
C ASN A 75 -30.89 -16.11 30.90
N LYS A 76 -29.74 -15.64 30.42
CA LYS A 76 -29.08 -14.43 30.95
C LYS A 76 -29.48 -13.13 30.25
N PHE A 77 -30.17 -13.20 29.12
CA PHE A 77 -30.60 -12.03 28.34
C PHE A 77 -32.10 -12.11 28.05
N ASP A 78 -32.73 -10.93 27.91
CA ASP A 78 -34.15 -10.82 27.58
C ASP A 78 -34.42 -11.30 26.14
N ASN A 79 -35.55 -11.95 25.91
CA ASN A 79 -35.95 -12.49 24.60
C ASN A 79 -36.17 -11.42 23.51
N ASN A 80 -36.28 -10.14 23.89
CA ASN A 80 -36.47 -9.01 22.97
C ASN A 80 -35.15 -8.36 22.51
N VAL A 81 -34.01 -8.90 22.94
CA VAL A 81 -32.68 -8.41 22.58
C VAL A 81 -32.12 -9.27 21.45
N ASP A 82 -31.62 -8.61 20.40
CA ASP A 82 -30.89 -9.27 19.34
C ASP A 82 -29.45 -9.54 19.79
N ILE A 83 -28.99 -10.79 19.66
CA ILE A 83 -27.67 -11.21 20.11
C ILE A 83 -26.74 -11.44 18.92
N SER A 84 -25.54 -10.87 19.00
CA SER A 84 -24.39 -11.27 18.20
C SER A 84 -23.46 -12.10 19.06
N LEU A 85 -23.44 -13.42 18.85
CA LEU A 85 -22.63 -14.36 19.62
C LEU A 85 -21.36 -14.72 18.85
N LYS A 86 -20.20 -14.40 19.43
CA LYS A 86 -18.89 -14.84 18.99
C LYS A 86 -18.35 -15.87 19.99
N ILE A 87 -18.00 -17.05 19.50
CA ILE A 87 -17.21 -18.05 20.21
C ILE A 87 -15.91 -18.19 19.41
N SER A 88 -14.78 -18.13 20.10
CA SER A 88 -13.51 -18.33 19.39
C SER A 88 -12.39 -18.91 20.23
N HIS A 89 -11.41 -19.51 19.55
CA HIS A 89 -10.24 -20.14 20.17
C HIS A 89 -10.65 -21.18 21.24
N SER A 90 -11.74 -21.89 21.00
CA SER A 90 -12.36 -22.80 21.95
C SER A 90 -12.25 -24.25 21.51
N ILE A 91 -12.48 -25.19 22.43
CA ILE A 91 -12.54 -26.62 22.17
C ILE A 91 -13.98 -27.05 22.43
N LEU A 92 -14.73 -27.34 21.37
CA LEU A 92 -16.16 -27.62 21.44
C LEU A 92 -16.47 -29.08 21.08
N ASP A 93 -15.74 -30.03 21.69
CA ASP A 93 -15.87 -31.47 21.39
C ASP A 93 -17.27 -32.04 21.72
N ASP A 94 -17.98 -31.43 22.67
CA ASP A 94 -19.35 -31.74 23.09
C ASP A 94 -20.44 -31.08 22.23
N LEU A 95 -20.06 -30.24 21.24
CA LEU A 95 -21.00 -29.51 20.38
C LEU A 95 -22.08 -30.42 19.75
N PRO A 96 -21.77 -31.62 19.21
CA PRO A 96 -22.78 -32.50 18.61
C PRO A 96 -23.91 -32.96 19.53
N GLN A 97 -23.74 -32.88 20.85
CA GLN A 97 -24.68 -33.40 21.85
C GLN A 97 -25.68 -32.34 22.34
N LEU A 98 -25.50 -31.09 21.93
CA LEU A 98 -26.18 -29.91 22.48
C LEU A 98 -26.76 -29.06 21.35
N SER A 99 -27.56 -28.05 21.69
CA SER A 99 -28.21 -27.18 20.69
C SER A 99 -28.19 -25.71 21.09
N PHE A 100 -27.99 -24.82 20.11
CA PHE A 100 -28.10 -23.37 20.32
C PHE A 100 -29.48 -22.95 20.84
N GLN A 101 -30.53 -23.72 20.56
CA GLN A 101 -31.86 -23.48 21.12
C GLN A 101 -31.87 -23.50 22.65
N GLN A 102 -30.98 -24.26 23.30
CA GLN A 102 -30.89 -24.35 24.76
C GLN A 102 -30.41 -23.05 25.42
N LEU A 103 -29.76 -22.16 24.67
CA LEU A 103 -29.32 -20.85 25.16
C LEU A 103 -30.51 -19.92 25.46
N GLY A 104 -31.64 -20.11 24.78
CA GLY A 104 -32.80 -19.21 24.88
C GLY A 104 -32.53 -17.81 24.33
N LEU A 105 -31.56 -17.66 23.42
CA LEU A 105 -31.15 -16.36 22.87
C LEU A 105 -31.73 -16.13 21.48
N ASN A 106 -32.08 -14.89 21.19
CA ASN A 106 -32.47 -14.45 19.85
C ASN A 106 -31.22 -14.10 19.03
N ILE A 107 -30.52 -15.12 18.55
CA ILE A 107 -29.24 -14.97 17.84
C ILE A 107 -29.48 -14.45 16.42
N GLN A 108 -28.95 -13.26 16.14
CA GLN A 108 -28.94 -12.61 14.82
C GLN A 108 -27.62 -12.83 14.09
N GLN A 109 -26.51 -12.88 14.82
CA GLN A 109 -25.18 -13.16 14.26
C GLN A 109 -24.51 -14.25 15.08
N LEU A 110 -24.04 -15.29 14.42
CA LEU A 110 -23.27 -16.36 15.03
C LEU A 110 -21.90 -16.45 14.37
N LYS A 111 -20.86 -16.42 15.18
CA LYS A 111 -19.46 -16.54 14.76
C LYS A 111 -18.78 -17.61 15.61
N LEU A 112 -18.32 -18.69 14.97
CA LEU A 112 -17.57 -19.79 15.57
C LEU A 112 -16.21 -19.85 14.86
N HIS A 113 -15.17 -19.25 15.42
CA HIS A 113 -13.88 -19.08 14.76
C HIS A 113 -12.74 -19.71 15.54
N HIS A 114 -11.82 -20.41 14.86
CA HIS A 114 -10.69 -21.08 15.52
C HIS A 114 -11.16 -22.12 16.56
N ASP A 115 -12.22 -22.87 16.26
CA ASP A 115 -12.83 -23.83 17.18
C ASP A 115 -12.59 -25.31 16.75
N ASN A 116 -11.70 -25.52 15.77
CA ASN A 116 -11.33 -26.83 15.21
C ASN A 116 -12.54 -27.68 14.74
N LEU A 117 -13.61 -27.04 14.27
CA LEU A 117 -14.83 -27.72 13.87
C LEU A 117 -14.66 -28.42 12.52
N SER A 118 -14.98 -29.72 12.45
CA SER A 118 -14.95 -30.52 11.21
C SER A 118 -16.34 -30.89 10.73
N ALA A 119 -17.16 -31.46 11.61
CA ALA A 119 -18.54 -31.81 11.37
C ALA A 119 -19.48 -30.82 12.05
N LEU A 120 -20.55 -30.43 11.34
CA LEU A 120 -21.58 -29.53 11.84
C LEU A 120 -22.94 -30.23 11.77
N PRO A 121 -23.33 -31.01 12.80
CA PRO A 121 -24.60 -31.72 12.80
C PRO A 121 -25.77 -30.72 12.83
N GLU A 122 -26.78 -30.94 11.99
CA GLU A 122 -27.93 -30.02 11.87
C GLU A 122 -28.68 -29.78 13.20
N SER A 123 -28.75 -30.80 14.07
CA SER A 123 -29.43 -30.73 15.37
C SER A 123 -28.87 -29.62 16.27
N VAL A 124 -27.56 -29.36 16.18
CA VAL A 124 -26.88 -28.32 16.97
C VAL A 124 -27.40 -26.94 16.63
N PHE A 125 -27.65 -26.68 15.35
CA PHE A 125 -28.00 -25.37 14.81
C PHE A 125 -29.51 -25.08 14.81
N SER A 126 -30.30 -25.94 15.46
CA SER A 126 -31.73 -25.70 15.67
C SER A 126 -31.98 -24.40 16.45
N GLY A 127 -33.02 -23.65 16.07
CA GLY A 127 -33.40 -22.37 16.68
C GLY A 127 -32.71 -21.14 16.09
N LEU A 128 -31.86 -21.29 15.06
CA LEU A 128 -31.13 -20.19 14.41
C LEU A 128 -31.82 -19.61 13.16
N ASN A 129 -33.12 -19.82 13.01
CA ASN A 129 -33.90 -19.39 11.85
C ASN A 129 -33.98 -17.85 11.65
N ARG A 130 -33.56 -17.08 12.66
CA ARG A 130 -33.47 -15.62 12.62
C ARG A 130 -32.06 -15.10 12.32
N ALA A 131 -31.06 -15.99 12.23
CA ALA A 131 -29.69 -15.59 11.98
C ALA A 131 -29.56 -14.95 10.58
N GLU A 132 -28.90 -13.80 10.54
CA GLU A 132 -28.56 -13.05 9.34
C GLU A 132 -27.06 -13.17 8.99
N LEU A 133 -26.23 -13.53 9.97
CA LEU A 133 -24.80 -13.75 9.77
C LEU A 133 -24.38 -15.08 10.39
N LEU A 134 -23.70 -15.91 9.59
CA LEU A 134 -23.01 -17.10 10.06
C LEU A 134 -21.52 -17.01 9.67
N GLY A 135 -20.64 -17.03 10.66
CA GLY A 135 -19.19 -17.11 10.47
C GLY A 135 -18.63 -18.40 11.04
N LEU A 136 -17.92 -19.15 10.21
CA LEU A 136 -17.29 -20.43 10.53
C LEU A 136 -15.83 -20.44 10.09
N SER A 137 -15.21 -19.28 9.88
CA SER A 137 -13.82 -19.22 9.42
C SER A 137 -12.82 -19.75 10.44
N ASP A 138 -11.66 -20.21 9.96
CA ASP A 138 -10.61 -20.84 10.79
C ASP A 138 -11.07 -22.14 11.46
N ASN A 139 -11.82 -22.95 10.72
CA ASN A 139 -12.21 -24.31 11.12
C ASN A 139 -11.73 -25.33 10.08
N VAL A 140 -11.89 -26.62 10.35
CA VAL A 140 -11.46 -27.70 9.46
C VAL A 140 -12.60 -28.22 8.58
N ILE A 141 -13.54 -27.34 8.23
CA ILE A 141 -14.72 -27.65 7.39
C ILE A 141 -14.27 -27.97 5.96
N THR A 142 -14.64 -29.15 5.46
CA THR A 142 -14.22 -29.66 4.14
C THR A 142 -15.25 -29.46 3.03
N ALA A 143 -16.49 -29.10 3.36
CA ALA A 143 -17.58 -28.87 2.41
C ALA A 143 -18.54 -27.81 2.96
N VAL A 144 -19.28 -27.13 2.08
CA VAL A 144 -20.31 -26.19 2.50
C VAL A 144 -21.37 -26.94 3.34
N PRO A 145 -21.72 -26.46 4.55
CA PRO A 145 -22.61 -27.19 5.45
C PRO A 145 -24.09 -26.97 5.07
N GLN A 146 -24.50 -27.51 3.92
CA GLN A 146 -25.84 -27.32 3.33
C GLN A 146 -26.98 -27.59 4.33
N GLN A 147 -26.91 -28.68 5.08
CA GLN A 147 -27.94 -29.06 6.07
C GLN A 147 -28.11 -28.00 7.17
N VAL A 148 -27.01 -27.37 7.61
CA VAL A 148 -27.05 -26.27 8.59
C VAL A 148 -27.63 -25.01 7.97
N LEU A 149 -27.26 -24.69 6.74
CA LEU A 149 -27.74 -23.50 6.02
C LEU A 149 -29.25 -23.56 5.75
N ASN A 150 -29.81 -24.75 5.54
CA ASN A 150 -31.26 -24.95 5.40
C ASN A 150 -32.07 -24.50 6.64
N LEU A 151 -31.45 -24.49 7.83
CA LEU A 151 -32.08 -24.02 9.07
C LEU A 151 -32.01 -22.50 9.23
N MET A 152 -31.27 -21.79 8.37
CA MET A 152 -31.01 -20.35 8.47
C MET A 152 -31.34 -19.61 7.15
N PRO A 153 -32.62 -19.64 6.70
CA PRO A 153 -33.01 -19.10 5.40
C PRO A 153 -32.84 -17.57 5.25
N ASN A 154 -32.64 -16.86 6.36
CA ASN A 154 -32.47 -15.40 6.41
C ASN A 154 -31.00 -14.95 6.38
N ILE A 155 -30.05 -15.87 6.17
CA ILE A 155 -28.63 -15.52 6.06
C ILE A 155 -28.42 -14.49 4.95
N LYS A 156 -27.75 -13.41 5.33
CA LYS A 156 -27.30 -12.31 4.49
C LYS A 156 -25.79 -12.37 4.25
N ILE A 157 -25.04 -12.75 5.29
CA ILE A 157 -23.59 -12.82 5.30
C ILE A 157 -23.15 -14.21 5.75
N LEU A 158 -22.41 -14.91 4.89
CA LEU A 158 -21.83 -16.21 5.19
C LEU A 158 -20.30 -16.14 5.06
N ASP A 159 -19.60 -16.44 6.14
CA ASP A 159 -18.15 -16.54 6.17
C ASP A 159 -17.70 -17.99 6.42
N LEU A 160 -17.10 -18.58 5.40
CA LEU A 160 -16.51 -19.92 5.37
C LEU A 160 -15.00 -19.86 5.04
N SER A 161 -14.35 -18.70 5.25
CA SER A 161 -12.93 -18.51 4.91
C SER A 161 -11.97 -19.33 5.76
N ARG A 162 -10.73 -19.53 5.29
CA ARG A 162 -9.66 -20.22 6.04
C ARG A 162 -10.11 -21.61 6.51
N GLY A 163 -10.72 -22.37 5.59
CA GLY A 163 -11.19 -23.73 5.78
C GLY A 163 -10.50 -24.72 4.84
N ASN A 164 -11.15 -25.86 4.62
CA ASN A 164 -10.68 -26.91 3.70
C ASN A 164 -11.69 -27.22 2.59
N ILE A 165 -12.58 -26.28 2.25
CA ILE A 165 -13.62 -26.48 1.23
C ILE A 165 -12.96 -26.63 -0.14
N ALA A 166 -13.26 -27.73 -0.83
CA ALA A 166 -12.67 -28.05 -2.13
C ALA A 166 -13.62 -27.85 -3.33
N ASN A 167 -14.92 -28.02 -3.12
CA ASN A 167 -15.93 -27.98 -4.17
C ASN A 167 -17.09 -27.10 -3.72
N VAL A 168 -17.66 -26.34 -4.67
CA VAL A 168 -18.92 -25.62 -4.50
C VAL A 168 -19.90 -26.12 -5.56
N THR A 169 -21.04 -26.64 -5.10
CA THR A 169 -22.07 -27.26 -5.94
C THR A 169 -23.34 -26.43 -5.98
N THR A 170 -24.20 -26.69 -6.96
CA THR A 170 -25.53 -26.07 -7.11
C THR A 170 -26.47 -26.29 -5.91
N ALA A 171 -26.20 -27.30 -5.08
CA ALA A 171 -27.00 -27.61 -3.90
C ALA A 171 -26.61 -26.78 -2.67
N ASP A 172 -25.35 -26.31 -2.59
CA ASP A 172 -24.71 -25.81 -1.38
C ASP A 172 -25.41 -24.60 -0.75
N PHE A 173 -25.89 -23.69 -1.59
CA PHE A 173 -26.54 -22.44 -1.18
C PHE A 173 -28.02 -22.36 -1.58
N ASN A 174 -28.64 -23.50 -1.89
CA ASN A 174 -30.03 -23.55 -2.27
C ASN A 174 -30.94 -23.00 -1.16
N GLY A 175 -31.94 -22.18 -1.51
CA GLY A 175 -32.86 -21.55 -0.56
C GLY A 175 -32.35 -20.30 0.15
N LEU A 176 -31.08 -19.89 -0.02
CA LEU A 176 -30.52 -18.68 0.59
C LEU A 176 -30.82 -17.41 -0.21
N HIS A 177 -32.08 -17.02 -0.28
CA HIS A 177 -32.57 -15.91 -1.11
C HIS A 177 -32.20 -14.50 -0.60
N SER A 178 -31.68 -14.37 0.62
CA SER A 178 -31.30 -13.09 1.21
C SER A 178 -29.79 -12.84 1.20
N MET A 179 -28.99 -13.81 0.74
CA MET A 179 -27.54 -13.75 0.86
C MET A 179 -26.95 -12.72 -0.11
N HIS A 180 -26.27 -11.72 0.43
CA HIS A 180 -25.60 -10.69 -0.35
C HIS A 180 -24.07 -10.69 -0.18
N THR A 181 -23.54 -11.42 0.80
CA THR A 181 -22.10 -11.53 1.04
C THR A 181 -21.69 -12.96 1.33
N LEU A 182 -20.74 -13.45 0.53
CA LEU A 182 -20.14 -14.77 0.69
C LEU A 182 -18.62 -14.64 0.74
N LEU A 183 -18.03 -15.12 1.84
CA LEU A 183 -16.58 -15.21 2.02
C LEU A 183 -16.18 -16.68 2.02
N LEU A 184 -15.38 -17.05 1.02
CA LEU A 184 -14.84 -18.39 0.78
C LEU A 184 -13.32 -18.34 0.57
N GLY A 185 -12.69 -17.23 0.94
CA GLY A 185 -11.25 -17.04 0.71
C GLY A 185 -10.38 -17.95 1.55
N GLU A 186 -9.16 -18.20 1.09
CA GLU A 186 -8.17 -19.04 1.80
C GLU A 186 -8.70 -20.47 2.05
N ASN A 187 -9.34 -21.08 1.05
CA ASN A 187 -9.80 -22.48 1.06
C ASN A 187 -8.99 -23.31 0.05
N LYS A 188 -9.51 -24.48 -0.33
CA LYS A 188 -8.92 -25.37 -1.34
C LYS A 188 -9.82 -25.50 -2.56
N VAL A 189 -10.64 -24.50 -2.86
CA VAL A 189 -11.66 -24.60 -3.90
C VAL A 189 -10.98 -24.81 -5.25
N THR A 190 -11.28 -25.94 -5.88
CA THR A 190 -10.82 -26.31 -7.23
C THR A 190 -11.96 -26.34 -8.24
N LEU A 191 -13.18 -26.65 -7.79
CA LEU A 191 -14.36 -26.81 -8.63
C LEU A 191 -15.46 -25.86 -8.17
N LEU A 192 -15.96 -25.06 -9.10
CA LEU A 192 -17.22 -24.32 -8.99
C LEU A 192 -18.17 -24.86 -10.06
N GLU A 193 -19.31 -25.40 -9.65
CA GLU A 193 -20.36 -25.75 -10.61
C GLU A 193 -20.98 -24.49 -11.22
N MET A 194 -21.46 -24.61 -12.45
CA MET A 194 -22.19 -23.52 -13.12
C MET A 194 -23.44 -23.18 -12.30
N ASP A 195 -23.71 -21.87 -12.15
CA ASP A 195 -24.83 -21.33 -11.38
C ASP A 195 -24.89 -21.81 -9.91
N SER A 196 -23.74 -22.17 -9.31
CA SER A 196 -23.68 -22.64 -7.93
C SER A 196 -23.84 -21.53 -6.88
N LEU A 197 -23.65 -20.27 -7.26
CA LEU A 197 -23.68 -19.12 -6.36
C LEU A 197 -25.03 -18.40 -6.38
N PRO A 198 -25.53 -17.90 -5.23
CA PRO A 198 -26.82 -17.20 -5.20
C PRO A 198 -26.83 -15.90 -6.02
N PRO A 199 -27.87 -15.65 -6.83
CA PRO A 199 -27.95 -14.50 -7.74
C PRO A 199 -28.05 -13.15 -7.03
N THR A 200 -28.35 -13.15 -5.73
CA THR A 200 -28.48 -11.95 -4.87
C THR A 200 -27.14 -11.42 -4.35
N LEU A 201 -26.02 -12.10 -4.65
CA LEU A 201 -24.71 -11.70 -4.17
C LEU A 201 -24.31 -10.30 -4.67
N ALA A 202 -23.92 -9.47 -3.71
CA ALA A 202 -23.29 -8.18 -3.95
C ALA A 202 -21.77 -8.23 -3.67
N LYS A 203 -21.33 -9.09 -2.75
CA LYS A 203 -19.91 -9.25 -2.35
C LYS A 203 -19.52 -10.72 -2.39
N LEU A 204 -18.49 -11.04 -3.17
CA LEU A 204 -17.95 -12.40 -3.26
C LEU A 204 -16.44 -12.39 -3.09
N HIS A 205 -15.96 -13.05 -2.04
CA HIS A 205 -14.54 -13.25 -1.80
C HIS A 205 -14.16 -14.72 -1.95
N ILE A 206 -13.50 -15.08 -3.05
CA ILE A 206 -13.01 -16.43 -3.36
C ILE A 206 -11.49 -16.44 -3.63
N GLY A 207 -10.78 -15.42 -3.16
CA GLY A 207 -9.32 -15.32 -3.26
C GLY A 207 -8.58 -16.39 -2.45
N PHE A 208 -7.31 -16.65 -2.79
CA PHE A 208 -6.43 -17.62 -2.17
C PHE A 208 -7.03 -19.02 -2.18
N ASN A 209 -7.46 -19.46 -3.36
CA ASN A 209 -7.99 -20.80 -3.63
C ASN A 209 -7.16 -21.44 -4.77
N GLN A 210 -7.65 -22.54 -5.36
CA GLN A 210 -6.98 -23.27 -6.44
C GLN A 210 -7.83 -23.29 -7.72
N ILE A 211 -8.63 -22.24 -7.92
CA ILE A 211 -9.62 -22.15 -9.00
C ILE A 211 -8.91 -21.94 -10.33
N LYS A 212 -9.19 -22.81 -11.31
CA LYS A 212 -8.65 -22.71 -12.69
C LYS A 212 -9.63 -22.10 -13.68
N SER A 213 -10.93 -22.25 -13.44
CA SER A 213 -12.03 -21.64 -14.20
C SER A 213 -13.19 -21.38 -13.26
N LEU A 214 -13.93 -20.31 -13.53
CA LEU A 214 -15.14 -19.94 -12.80
C LEU A 214 -16.38 -20.66 -13.35
N ASN A 215 -16.25 -21.36 -14.48
CA ASN A 215 -17.27 -22.21 -15.06
C ASN A 215 -18.62 -21.48 -15.27
N GLY A 216 -18.57 -20.20 -15.63
CA GLY A 216 -19.73 -19.36 -15.84
C GLY A 216 -20.53 -19.02 -14.58
N THR A 217 -20.11 -19.42 -13.37
CA THR A 217 -20.92 -19.24 -12.15
C THR A 217 -21.19 -17.77 -11.79
N LEU A 218 -20.40 -16.83 -12.31
CA LEU A 218 -20.63 -15.40 -12.05
C LEU A 218 -21.60 -14.75 -13.05
N ARG A 219 -21.94 -15.44 -14.14
CA ARG A 219 -22.69 -14.86 -15.27
C ARG A 219 -24.06 -14.32 -14.86
N GLY A 220 -24.73 -15.03 -13.96
CA GLY A 220 -26.04 -14.64 -13.41
C GLY A 220 -25.99 -13.60 -12.27
N LEU A 221 -24.82 -13.24 -11.75
CA LEU A 221 -24.67 -12.39 -10.56
C LEU A 221 -24.79 -10.88 -10.90
N SER A 222 -25.99 -10.47 -11.30
CA SER A 222 -26.28 -9.12 -11.80
C SER A 222 -26.07 -8.00 -10.78
N TYR A 223 -26.10 -8.32 -9.48
CA TYR A 223 -25.96 -7.37 -8.38
C TYR A 223 -24.53 -7.31 -7.81
N LEU A 224 -23.60 -8.09 -8.38
CA LEU A 224 -22.24 -8.19 -7.87
C LEU A 224 -21.52 -6.84 -8.02
N GLN A 225 -21.03 -6.34 -6.89
CA GLN A 225 -20.37 -5.04 -6.74
C GLN A 225 -18.90 -5.19 -6.33
N TRP A 226 -18.57 -6.21 -5.53
CA TRP A 226 -17.20 -6.49 -5.11
C TRP A 226 -16.85 -7.95 -5.37
N LEU A 227 -15.76 -8.16 -6.11
CA LEU A 227 -15.28 -9.48 -6.48
C LEU A 227 -13.78 -9.60 -6.18
N TRP A 228 -13.43 -10.50 -5.27
CA TRP A 228 -12.04 -10.85 -4.95
C TRP A 228 -11.72 -12.27 -5.40
N LEU A 229 -10.82 -12.37 -6.36
CA LEU A 229 -10.31 -13.56 -7.03
C LEU A 229 -8.80 -13.74 -6.81
N LYS A 230 -8.16 -12.84 -6.05
CA LYS A 230 -6.70 -12.80 -5.88
C LYS A 230 -6.13 -14.15 -5.44
N GLY A 231 -5.01 -14.60 -6.00
CA GLY A 231 -4.36 -15.82 -5.53
C GLY A 231 -5.10 -17.09 -5.94
N ASN A 232 -5.40 -17.21 -7.22
CA ASN A 232 -5.98 -18.41 -7.84
C ASN A 232 -5.11 -18.84 -9.03
N CYS A 233 -5.59 -19.78 -9.83
CA CYS A 233 -4.90 -20.30 -11.01
C CYS A 233 -5.65 -19.94 -12.31
N LEU A 234 -6.32 -18.78 -12.35
CA LEU A 234 -7.12 -18.35 -13.49
C LEU A 234 -6.21 -17.92 -14.64
N ALA A 235 -6.34 -18.58 -15.80
CA ALA A 235 -5.60 -18.22 -17.01
C ALA A 235 -6.31 -17.16 -17.87
N THR A 236 -7.62 -17.02 -17.71
CA THR A 236 -8.44 -16.01 -18.40
C THR A 236 -9.68 -15.68 -17.57
N LEU A 237 -10.25 -14.50 -17.81
CA LEU A 237 -11.56 -14.07 -17.32
C LEU A 237 -12.53 -13.72 -18.45
N ASP A 238 -12.12 -13.88 -19.72
CA ASP A 238 -13.01 -13.68 -20.86
C ASP A 238 -14.22 -14.61 -20.75
N GLY A 239 -15.41 -14.04 -20.90
CA GLY A 239 -16.65 -14.79 -20.82
C GLY A 239 -17.06 -15.23 -19.42
N GLU A 240 -16.30 -14.92 -18.36
CA GLU A 240 -16.59 -15.40 -16.99
C GLU A 240 -17.31 -14.35 -16.13
N LEU A 241 -17.06 -13.05 -16.36
CA LEU A 241 -17.64 -11.96 -15.56
C LEU A 241 -19.17 -11.83 -15.73
N PRO A 242 -19.90 -11.21 -14.78
CA PRO A 242 -21.34 -11.01 -14.86
C PRO A 242 -21.83 -10.42 -16.19
N GLN A 243 -23.00 -10.85 -16.64
CA GLN A 243 -23.63 -10.24 -17.82
C GLN A 243 -24.06 -8.80 -17.52
N ILE A 244 -23.67 -7.88 -18.40
CA ILE A 244 -23.99 -6.46 -18.27
C ILE A 244 -25.49 -6.25 -18.48
N ASN A 245 -26.12 -5.60 -17.50
CA ASN A 245 -27.48 -5.10 -17.56
C ASN A 245 -27.58 -3.76 -16.82
N PRO A 246 -28.73 -3.06 -16.87
CA PRO A 246 -28.86 -1.73 -16.24
C PRO A 246 -28.60 -1.70 -14.73
N ASN A 247 -28.68 -2.83 -14.03
CA ASN A 247 -28.41 -2.93 -12.59
C ASN A 247 -26.95 -3.28 -12.27
N THR A 248 -26.15 -3.67 -13.25
CA THR A 248 -24.74 -4.05 -13.05
C THR A 248 -23.92 -2.85 -12.57
N LYS A 249 -23.39 -2.94 -11.36
CA LYS A 249 -22.60 -1.89 -10.71
C LYS A 249 -21.34 -2.45 -10.06
N MET A 250 -20.45 -3.05 -10.83
CA MET A 250 -19.16 -3.51 -10.29
C MET A 250 -18.35 -2.29 -9.83
N LEU A 251 -17.94 -2.27 -8.56
CA LEU A 251 -17.12 -1.22 -7.95
C LEU A 251 -15.67 -1.68 -7.77
N LEU A 252 -15.46 -2.97 -7.46
CA LEU A 252 -14.14 -3.53 -7.24
C LEU A 252 -13.99 -4.89 -7.93
N LEU A 253 -12.89 -5.03 -8.67
CA LEU A 253 -12.41 -6.31 -9.19
C LEU A 253 -10.95 -6.49 -8.78
N ASP A 254 -10.69 -7.47 -7.92
CA ASP A 254 -9.34 -7.91 -7.57
C ASP A 254 -9.10 -9.31 -8.14
N ALA A 255 -8.27 -9.41 -9.16
CA ALA A 255 -7.81 -10.66 -9.77
C ALA A 255 -6.28 -10.77 -9.76
N GLY A 256 -5.61 -10.16 -8.79
CA GLY A 256 -4.16 -10.26 -8.65
C GLY A 256 -3.67 -11.69 -8.39
N ASN A 257 -2.38 -11.97 -8.55
CA ASN A 257 -1.75 -13.27 -8.30
C ASN A 257 -2.52 -14.43 -8.97
N ASN A 258 -2.68 -14.34 -10.30
CA ASN A 258 -3.30 -15.34 -11.16
C ASN A 258 -2.37 -15.59 -12.37
N LEU A 259 -2.88 -16.21 -13.43
CA LEU A 259 -2.13 -16.51 -14.67
C LEU A 259 -2.68 -15.73 -15.87
N LEU A 260 -3.31 -14.58 -15.64
CA LEU A 260 -3.96 -13.79 -16.69
C LEU A 260 -2.93 -13.19 -17.63
N THR A 261 -3.13 -13.36 -18.94
CA THR A 261 -2.25 -12.78 -19.98
C THR A 261 -2.79 -11.50 -20.60
N LYS A 262 -4.07 -11.19 -20.37
CA LYS A 262 -4.76 -10.00 -20.87
C LYS A 262 -5.93 -9.64 -19.98
N LEU A 263 -6.42 -8.40 -20.12
CA LEU A 263 -7.68 -7.98 -19.51
C LEU A 263 -8.88 -8.64 -20.21
N PRO A 264 -9.95 -9.00 -19.48
CA PRO A 264 -11.16 -9.55 -20.10
C PRO A 264 -11.89 -8.49 -20.91
N SER A 265 -12.36 -8.85 -22.10
CA SER A 265 -12.95 -7.91 -23.07
C SER A 265 -14.23 -7.22 -22.58
N GLU A 266 -14.94 -7.86 -21.64
CA GLU A 266 -16.16 -7.36 -21.02
C GLU A 266 -15.89 -6.19 -20.08
N LEU A 267 -14.65 -6.03 -19.59
CA LEU A 267 -14.27 -5.02 -18.60
C LEU A 267 -14.62 -3.60 -19.05
N LYS A 268 -14.55 -3.33 -20.36
CA LYS A 268 -14.89 -2.06 -21.01
C LYS A 268 -16.30 -1.55 -20.73
N HIS A 269 -17.21 -2.41 -20.26
CA HIS A 269 -18.59 -2.05 -19.97
C HIS A 269 -18.84 -1.68 -18.50
N TYR A 270 -17.91 -2.01 -17.58
CA TYR A 270 -18.05 -1.74 -16.15
C TYR A 270 -17.65 -0.29 -15.80
N ARG A 271 -18.43 0.67 -16.28
CA ARG A 271 -18.15 2.11 -16.10
C ARG A 271 -18.24 2.61 -14.65
N SER A 272 -18.77 1.80 -13.75
CA SER A 272 -18.86 2.08 -12.31
C SER A 272 -17.64 1.58 -11.53
N LEU A 273 -16.70 0.88 -12.17
CA LEU A 273 -15.55 0.32 -11.48
C LEU A 273 -14.67 1.43 -10.92
N GLU A 274 -14.37 1.37 -9.63
CA GLU A 274 -13.53 2.33 -8.92
C GLU A 274 -12.14 1.76 -8.64
N ILE A 275 -12.05 0.44 -8.38
CA ILE A 275 -10.82 -0.24 -7.99
C ILE A 275 -10.59 -1.46 -8.88
N LEU A 276 -9.44 -1.48 -9.56
CA LEU A 276 -9.01 -2.60 -10.41
C LEU A 276 -7.62 -3.08 -9.97
N LEU A 277 -7.56 -4.28 -9.39
CA LEU A 277 -6.33 -4.90 -8.93
C LEU A 277 -6.04 -6.14 -9.77
N MET A 278 -4.92 -6.12 -10.48
CA MET A 278 -4.46 -7.12 -11.44
C MET A 278 -2.98 -7.45 -11.24
N ASP A 279 -2.42 -7.14 -10.07
CA ASP A 279 -1.01 -7.32 -9.72
C ASP A 279 -0.58 -8.79 -9.81
N CYS A 280 0.70 -9.08 -10.04
CA CYS A 280 1.24 -10.45 -10.10
C CYS A 280 0.50 -11.34 -11.11
N ASN A 281 0.41 -10.89 -12.36
CA ASN A 281 -0.15 -11.65 -13.48
C ASN A 281 0.87 -11.67 -14.65
N GLN A 282 0.42 -11.96 -15.86
CA GLN A 282 1.24 -12.00 -17.08
C GLN A 282 0.68 -11.07 -18.17
N ILE A 283 0.00 -10.00 -17.77
CA ILE A 283 -0.66 -9.05 -18.68
C ILE A 283 0.40 -8.28 -19.48
N THR A 284 0.22 -8.19 -20.79
CA THR A 284 1.19 -7.55 -21.70
C THR A 284 0.78 -6.15 -22.17
N SER A 285 -0.52 -5.82 -22.14
CA SER A 285 -1.08 -4.55 -22.61
C SER A 285 -2.51 -4.35 -22.08
N PHE A 286 -3.03 -3.13 -22.22
CA PHE A 286 -4.42 -2.77 -21.87
C PHE A 286 -5.40 -2.85 -23.06
N ASP A 287 -4.88 -2.79 -24.29
CA ASP A 287 -5.63 -2.87 -25.55
C ASP A 287 -6.86 -1.94 -25.62
N GLY A 288 -6.77 -0.74 -25.05
CA GLY A 288 -7.85 0.25 -25.04
C GLY A 288 -9.07 -0.12 -24.19
N ILE A 289 -9.04 -1.24 -23.46
CA ILE A 289 -10.17 -1.74 -22.66
C ILE A 289 -10.57 -0.75 -21.56
N LEU A 290 -9.59 -0.04 -21.01
CA LEU A 290 -9.77 0.87 -19.88
C LEU A 290 -10.28 2.26 -20.31
N SER A 291 -10.18 2.61 -21.60
CA SER A 291 -10.35 3.98 -22.13
C SER A 291 -11.61 4.75 -21.70
N ARG A 292 -12.68 4.05 -21.30
CA ARG A 292 -13.98 4.64 -20.92
C ARG A 292 -14.35 4.47 -19.44
N MET A 293 -13.40 4.10 -18.58
CA MET A 293 -13.64 3.78 -17.17
C MET A 293 -13.55 5.02 -16.28
N LYS A 294 -14.53 5.93 -16.43
CA LYS A 294 -14.54 7.25 -15.79
C LYS A 294 -14.48 7.23 -14.26
N GLN A 295 -15.00 6.19 -13.61
CA GLN A 295 -15.06 6.12 -12.15
C GLN A 295 -13.81 5.49 -11.52
N LEU A 296 -12.85 5.06 -12.33
CA LEU A 296 -11.67 4.35 -11.86
C LEU A 296 -10.76 5.31 -11.10
N LYS A 297 -10.47 4.97 -9.84
CA LYS A 297 -9.65 5.76 -8.91
C LYS A 297 -8.32 5.07 -8.62
N THR A 298 -8.32 3.75 -8.55
CA THR A 298 -7.12 2.97 -8.20
C THR A 298 -6.92 1.83 -9.18
N MET A 299 -5.72 1.76 -9.74
CA MET A 299 -5.25 0.66 -10.58
C MET A 299 -3.93 0.10 -10.07
N ASN A 300 -3.88 -1.22 -9.90
CA ASN A 300 -2.64 -1.91 -9.58
C ASN A 300 -2.37 -3.03 -10.59
N PHE A 301 -1.32 -2.84 -11.38
CA PHE A 301 -0.79 -3.78 -12.38
C PHE A 301 0.67 -4.13 -12.10
N THR A 302 1.12 -3.96 -10.85
CA THR A 302 2.50 -4.29 -10.45
C THR A 302 2.82 -5.76 -10.72
N HIS A 303 4.05 -6.10 -11.10
CA HIS A 303 4.44 -7.49 -11.42
C HIS A 303 3.60 -8.09 -12.55
N ASN A 304 3.61 -7.44 -13.71
CA ASN A 304 3.06 -7.95 -14.96
C ASN A 304 4.16 -7.92 -16.05
N LYS A 305 3.77 -8.05 -17.32
CA LYS A 305 4.67 -8.02 -18.49
C LYS A 305 4.29 -6.88 -19.43
N ILE A 306 3.74 -5.79 -18.89
CA ILE A 306 3.27 -4.66 -19.70
C ILE A 306 4.49 -3.97 -20.30
N SER A 307 4.57 -3.92 -21.62
CA SER A 307 5.72 -3.33 -22.32
C SER A 307 5.40 -2.03 -23.04
N THR A 308 4.13 -1.81 -23.40
CA THR A 308 3.68 -0.65 -24.17
C THR A 308 2.44 -0.05 -23.52
N LEU A 309 2.42 1.28 -23.39
CA LEU A 309 1.24 2.08 -23.10
C LEU A 309 0.81 2.79 -24.38
N TYR A 310 -0.47 2.66 -24.75
CA TYR A 310 -1.02 3.36 -25.90
C TYR A 310 -1.67 4.68 -25.47
N GLU A 311 -1.58 5.70 -26.32
CA GLU A 311 -2.10 7.05 -26.06
C GLU A 311 -3.59 7.06 -25.67
N ASN A 312 -4.37 6.12 -26.21
CA ASN A 312 -5.80 6.01 -25.97
C ASN A 312 -6.20 5.01 -24.87
N ASP A 313 -5.26 4.39 -24.17
CA ASP A 313 -5.59 3.44 -23.10
C ASP A 313 -6.36 4.11 -21.95
N PHE A 314 -6.14 5.41 -21.73
CA PHE A 314 -6.62 6.14 -20.56
C PHE A 314 -7.48 7.37 -20.86
N THR A 315 -8.05 7.48 -22.08
CA THR A 315 -8.71 8.71 -22.58
C THR A 315 -9.73 9.36 -21.63
N GLU A 316 -10.55 8.58 -20.91
CA GLU A 316 -11.58 9.11 -19.99
C GLU A 316 -11.28 8.86 -18.50
N LEU A 317 -10.04 8.53 -18.12
CA LEU A 317 -9.66 8.21 -16.73
C LEU A 317 -9.29 9.46 -15.90
N GLU A 318 -10.13 10.49 -15.97
CA GLU A 318 -9.89 11.79 -15.33
C GLU A 318 -9.89 11.75 -13.78
N TYR A 319 -10.45 10.69 -13.19
CA TYR A 319 -10.59 10.49 -11.74
C TYR A 319 -9.59 9.48 -11.17
N LEU A 320 -8.65 8.97 -11.99
CA LEU A 320 -7.62 8.07 -11.49
C LEU A 320 -6.68 8.82 -10.55
N GLU A 321 -6.51 8.32 -9.34
CA GLU A 321 -5.67 8.91 -8.30
C GLU A 321 -4.38 8.10 -8.08
N ASP A 322 -4.50 6.76 -8.08
CA ASP A 322 -3.39 5.85 -7.79
C ASP A 322 -3.14 4.89 -8.95
N PHE A 323 -1.97 4.99 -9.58
CA PHE A 323 -1.57 4.13 -10.69
C PHE A 323 -0.25 3.40 -10.41
N HIS A 324 -0.33 2.09 -10.16
CA HIS A 324 0.82 1.26 -9.90
C HIS A 324 1.14 0.33 -11.08
N LEU A 325 2.29 0.56 -11.70
CA LEU A 325 2.85 -0.15 -12.86
C LEU A 325 4.26 -0.69 -12.58
N GLY A 326 4.66 -0.79 -11.30
CA GLY A 326 6.00 -1.25 -10.93
C GLY A 326 6.27 -2.69 -11.38
N TYR A 327 7.53 -3.05 -11.60
CA TYR A 327 7.92 -4.41 -12.02
C TYR A 327 7.18 -4.87 -13.29
N ASN A 328 7.29 -4.08 -14.35
CA ASN A 328 6.80 -4.38 -15.69
C ASN A 328 7.95 -4.27 -16.71
N GLU A 329 7.63 -4.26 -18.00
CA GLU A 329 8.58 -4.21 -19.10
C GLU A 329 8.45 -2.89 -19.90
N ILE A 330 7.91 -1.83 -19.29
CA ILE A 330 7.58 -0.57 -19.97
C ILE A 330 8.87 0.11 -20.43
N THR A 331 8.91 0.49 -21.71
CA THR A 331 10.05 1.19 -22.32
C THR A 331 9.80 2.69 -22.52
N SER A 332 8.55 3.10 -22.73
CA SER A 332 8.13 4.51 -22.88
C SER A 332 6.67 4.70 -22.46
N LEU A 333 6.27 5.94 -22.16
CA LEU A 333 4.91 6.29 -21.76
C LEU A 333 4.04 6.81 -22.92
N ASN A 334 4.65 7.32 -23.99
CA ASN A 334 3.99 7.76 -25.22
C ASN A 334 2.84 8.75 -24.99
N HIS A 335 2.99 9.70 -24.07
CA HIS A 335 1.96 10.69 -23.72
C HIS A 335 0.64 10.10 -23.21
N SER A 336 0.60 8.81 -22.88
CA SER A 336 -0.61 8.12 -22.42
C SER A 336 -1.17 8.68 -21.11
N LEU A 337 -0.34 9.31 -20.28
CA LEU A 337 -0.73 9.79 -18.95
C LEU A 337 -1.45 11.14 -18.96
N LEU A 338 -1.41 11.91 -20.05
CA LEU A 338 -1.95 13.27 -20.11
C LEU A 338 -3.44 13.40 -19.70
N PRO A 339 -4.34 12.41 -19.96
CA PRO A 339 -5.73 12.48 -19.49
C PRO A 339 -5.91 12.33 -17.97
N LEU A 340 -4.89 11.85 -17.23
CA LEU A 340 -5.00 11.45 -15.83
C LEU A 340 -4.91 12.65 -14.86
N ILE A 341 -5.71 13.69 -15.06
CA ILE A 341 -5.59 14.98 -14.36
C ILE A 341 -5.76 14.93 -12.84
N SER A 342 -6.34 13.86 -12.30
CA SER A 342 -6.46 13.64 -10.84
C SER A 342 -5.36 12.76 -10.24
N LEU A 343 -4.39 12.33 -11.04
CA LEU A 343 -3.35 11.40 -10.60
C LEU A 343 -2.53 12.02 -9.47
N ARG A 344 -2.39 11.26 -8.38
CA ARG A 344 -1.62 11.62 -7.19
C ARG A 344 -0.37 10.76 -7.07
N ILE A 345 -0.50 9.46 -7.30
CA ILE A 345 0.60 8.52 -7.16
C ILE A 345 0.82 7.79 -8.48
N LEU A 346 2.01 7.95 -9.04
CA LEU A 346 2.47 7.19 -10.20
C LEU A 346 3.68 6.34 -9.80
N ASN A 347 3.51 5.02 -9.83
CA ASN A 347 4.61 4.09 -9.58
C ASN A 347 5.01 3.36 -10.87
N LEU A 348 6.20 3.67 -11.39
CA LEU A 348 6.84 3.08 -12.56
C LEU A 348 8.18 2.39 -12.19
N THR A 349 8.40 2.08 -10.91
CA THR A 349 9.63 1.44 -10.42
C THR A 349 9.93 0.14 -11.16
N CYS A 350 11.20 -0.23 -11.33
CA CYS A 350 11.58 -1.54 -11.87
C CYS A 350 10.97 -1.81 -13.27
N ASN A 351 11.08 -0.86 -14.19
CA ASN A 351 10.70 -1.00 -15.59
C ASN A 351 11.95 -0.93 -16.50
N GLN A 352 11.77 -0.71 -17.81
CA GLN A 352 12.83 -0.69 -18.81
C GLN A 352 12.94 0.68 -19.51
N ILE A 353 12.52 1.75 -18.83
CA ILE A 353 12.50 3.11 -19.39
C ILE A 353 13.93 3.60 -19.56
N GLN A 354 14.29 4.01 -20.78
CA GLN A 354 15.65 4.49 -21.12
C GLN A 354 15.75 6.02 -21.19
N GLU A 355 14.67 6.67 -21.61
CA GLU A 355 14.57 8.13 -21.70
C GLU A 355 13.28 8.57 -21.04
N PHE A 356 13.32 9.70 -20.32
CA PHE A 356 12.13 10.26 -19.70
C PHE A 356 12.04 11.77 -19.96
N SER A 357 10.90 12.21 -20.51
CA SER A 357 10.59 13.61 -20.74
C SER A 357 9.64 14.11 -19.66
N MET A 358 9.95 15.24 -19.02
CA MET A 358 9.05 15.82 -18.00
C MET A 358 7.70 16.27 -18.56
N GLN A 359 7.60 16.46 -19.88
CA GLN A 359 6.34 16.74 -20.57
C GLN A 359 5.37 15.55 -20.57
N GLU A 360 5.82 14.34 -20.25
CA GLU A 360 4.93 13.18 -19.99
C GLU A 360 4.01 13.41 -18.79
N LEU A 361 4.36 14.35 -17.91
CA LEU A 361 3.60 14.71 -16.70
C LEU A 361 2.89 16.06 -16.82
N ARG A 362 2.84 16.64 -18.03
CA ARG A 362 2.22 17.94 -18.28
C ARG A 362 0.74 17.92 -17.88
N GLY A 363 0.32 18.92 -17.11
CA GLY A 363 -1.09 19.11 -16.72
C GLY A 363 -1.54 18.20 -15.57
N LEU A 364 -0.67 17.35 -15.02
CA LEU A 364 -0.95 16.51 -13.86
C LEU A 364 -0.83 17.33 -12.57
N THR A 365 -1.81 18.20 -12.33
CA THR A 365 -1.78 19.22 -11.26
C THR A 365 -1.91 18.68 -9.84
N LYS A 366 -2.39 17.44 -9.66
CA LYS A 366 -2.55 16.79 -8.35
C LYS A 366 -1.44 15.80 -8.01
N LEU A 367 -0.43 15.69 -8.88
CA LEU A 367 0.61 14.69 -8.75
C LEU A 367 1.41 14.97 -7.47
N ASP A 368 1.54 13.96 -6.63
CA ASP A 368 2.20 14.05 -5.33
C ASP A 368 3.54 13.32 -5.42
N ARG A 369 3.51 12.08 -5.93
CA ARG A 369 4.70 11.23 -6.03
C ARG A 369 4.81 10.56 -7.39
N VAL A 370 6.02 10.63 -7.95
CA VAL A 370 6.45 9.90 -9.14
C VAL A 370 7.65 9.03 -8.81
N ASP A 371 7.47 7.72 -8.94
CA ASP A 371 8.53 6.73 -8.71
C ASP A 371 9.01 6.12 -10.02
N LEU A 372 10.18 6.54 -10.47
CA LEU A 372 10.89 6.06 -11.66
C LEU A 372 12.16 5.28 -11.29
N SER A 373 12.29 4.88 -10.02
CA SER A 373 13.49 4.20 -9.54
C SER A 373 13.69 2.82 -10.20
N HIS A 374 14.93 2.33 -10.20
CA HIS A 374 15.27 1.02 -10.79
C HIS A 374 14.85 0.87 -12.27
N ASN A 375 15.01 1.93 -13.07
CA ASN A 375 14.83 1.88 -14.52
C ASN A 375 16.19 1.88 -15.22
N LYS A 376 16.23 2.22 -16.52
CA LYS A 376 17.45 2.35 -17.32
C LYS A 376 17.63 3.78 -17.83
N ILE A 377 17.08 4.77 -17.12
CA ILE A 377 17.01 6.15 -17.59
C ILE A 377 18.43 6.69 -17.67
N ASN A 378 18.87 7.03 -18.88
CA ASN A 378 20.18 7.66 -19.12
C ASN A 378 20.05 9.12 -19.57
N GLN A 379 18.86 9.53 -20.03
CA GLN A 379 18.57 10.87 -20.49
C GLN A 379 17.24 11.38 -19.93
N LEU A 380 17.30 12.57 -19.31
CA LEU A 380 16.14 13.37 -18.96
C LEU A 380 15.98 14.52 -19.96
N SER A 381 14.74 14.86 -20.30
CA SER A 381 14.42 15.95 -21.24
C SER A 381 13.08 16.61 -20.93
N GLY A 382 12.62 17.48 -21.83
CA GLY A 382 11.27 18.03 -21.75
C GLY A 382 11.10 19.12 -20.71
N ARG A 383 11.99 20.12 -20.72
CA ARG A 383 11.84 21.29 -19.85
C ARG A 383 10.45 21.92 -20.03
N MET A 384 9.91 22.46 -18.93
CA MET A 384 8.57 23.01 -18.87
C MET A 384 8.56 24.52 -18.56
N GLU A 385 9.70 25.20 -18.70
CA GLU A 385 9.75 26.66 -18.53
C GLU A 385 8.78 27.38 -19.49
N ASN A 386 8.14 28.44 -19.00
CA ASN A 386 7.23 29.29 -19.79
C ASN A 386 6.01 28.58 -20.41
N MET A 387 5.68 27.37 -19.96
CA MET A 387 4.42 26.73 -20.35
C MET A 387 3.27 27.48 -19.67
N VAL A 388 2.45 28.16 -20.48
CA VAL A 388 1.33 29.02 -20.03
C VAL A 388 0.17 28.19 -19.43
N GLU A 389 0.16 26.88 -19.69
CA GLU A 389 -0.85 25.96 -19.16
C GLU A 389 -0.57 25.54 -17.71
N LEU A 390 -1.59 24.92 -17.10
CA LEU A 390 -1.62 24.40 -15.73
C LEU A 390 -0.25 23.91 -15.22
N GLU A 391 0.28 24.57 -14.19
CA GLU A 391 1.54 24.21 -13.53
C GLU A 391 1.48 22.76 -13.04
N THR A 392 2.31 21.88 -13.62
CA THR A 392 2.54 20.55 -13.06
C THR A 392 3.27 20.73 -11.74
N ARG A 393 2.64 20.23 -10.66
CA ARG A 393 3.21 20.21 -9.31
C ARG A 393 3.48 18.76 -8.93
N ILE A 394 4.65 18.51 -8.38
CA ILE A 394 5.08 17.18 -7.92
C ILE A 394 5.83 17.40 -6.61
N ASN A 395 5.49 16.67 -5.55
CA ASN A 395 6.19 16.80 -4.26
C ASN A 395 7.40 15.86 -4.16
N GLU A 396 7.30 14.66 -4.71
CA GLU A 396 8.36 13.66 -4.64
C GLU A 396 8.69 13.07 -6.01
N LEU A 397 9.98 13.14 -6.38
CA LEU A 397 10.52 12.54 -7.60
C LEU A 397 11.66 11.58 -7.26
N TRP A 398 11.42 10.29 -7.51
CA TRP A 398 12.36 9.22 -7.18
C TRP A 398 12.96 8.65 -8.47
N LEU A 399 14.26 8.82 -8.65
CA LEU A 399 15.04 8.45 -9.83
C LEU A 399 16.25 7.59 -9.48
N GLN A 400 16.32 7.06 -8.25
CA GLN A 400 17.46 6.25 -7.82
C GLN A 400 17.60 4.94 -8.61
N PHE A 401 18.83 4.42 -8.68
CA PHE A 401 19.15 3.20 -9.43
C PHE A 401 18.77 3.31 -10.92
N ASN A 402 19.17 4.41 -11.55
CA ASN A 402 19.09 4.62 -13.00
C ASN A 402 20.51 4.76 -13.58
N GLN A 403 20.64 5.30 -14.79
CA GLN A 403 21.89 5.46 -15.51
C GLN A 403 22.13 6.93 -15.92
N ILE A 404 21.56 7.87 -15.16
CA ILE A 404 21.56 9.30 -15.48
C ILE A 404 22.98 9.84 -15.34
N GLN A 405 23.49 10.51 -16.38
CA GLN A 405 24.81 11.17 -16.38
C GLN A 405 24.71 12.68 -16.12
N THR A 406 23.67 13.32 -16.66
CA THR A 406 23.38 14.74 -16.47
C THR A 406 21.88 14.98 -16.44
N LEU A 407 21.43 16.05 -15.78
CA LEU A 407 20.01 16.42 -15.73
C LEU A 407 19.60 17.32 -16.91
N ASN A 408 20.56 18.00 -17.55
CA ASN A 408 20.37 18.85 -18.74
C ASN A 408 19.27 19.92 -18.60
N GLY A 409 19.03 20.42 -17.40
CA GLY A 409 17.97 21.37 -17.07
C GLY A 409 16.56 20.79 -17.22
N ALA A 410 16.38 19.47 -17.32
CA ALA A 410 15.09 18.83 -17.54
C ALA A 410 14.05 19.14 -16.46
N LEU A 411 14.50 19.44 -15.23
CA LEU A 411 13.66 19.79 -14.10
C LEU A 411 13.15 21.24 -14.13
N MET A 412 13.65 22.06 -15.05
CA MET A 412 13.27 23.47 -15.14
C MET A 412 11.78 23.60 -15.46
N GLY A 413 11.07 24.37 -14.63
CA GLY A 413 9.63 24.57 -14.72
C GLY A 413 8.77 23.58 -13.92
N ILE A 414 9.36 22.60 -13.23
CA ILE A 414 8.65 21.79 -12.22
C ILE A 414 8.55 22.62 -10.93
N SER A 415 7.36 22.64 -10.31
CA SER A 415 7.12 23.37 -9.07
C SER A 415 6.66 22.46 -7.94
N GLY A 416 6.84 22.87 -6.68
CA GLY A 416 6.40 22.12 -5.50
C GLY A 416 7.27 20.92 -5.11
N LEU A 417 8.41 20.68 -5.77
CA LEU A 417 9.26 19.52 -5.50
C LEU A 417 9.93 19.65 -4.13
N HIS A 418 9.59 18.77 -3.19
CA HIS A 418 10.14 18.73 -1.84
C HIS A 418 11.28 17.72 -1.71
N THR A 419 11.14 16.55 -2.36
CA THR A 419 12.13 15.47 -2.30
C THR A 419 12.54 15.06 -3.70
N LEU A 420 13.85 15.12 -3.95
CA LEU A 420 14.48 14.63 -5.17
C LEU A 420 15.52 13.57 -4.83
N ASN A 421 15.29 12.33 -5.27
CA ASN A 421 16.24 11.24 -5.09
C ASN A 421 16.88 10.85 -6.42
N LEU A 422 18.16 11.14 -6.57
CA LEU A 422 19.02 10.84 -7.71
C LEU A 422 20.14 9.86 -7.34
N SER A 423 20.05 9.20 -6.18
CA SER A 423 21.11 8.31 -5.70
C SER A 423 21.33 7.11 -6.63
N TYR A 424 22.53 6.52 -6.60
CA TYR A 424 22.86 5.35 -7.44
C TYR A 424 22.59 5.62 -8.93
N ASN A 425 23.17 6.70 -9.45
CA ASN A 425 23.20 7.04 -10.87
C ASN A 425 24.67 7.19 -11.32
N ALA A 426 24.90 7.80 -12.48
CA ALA A 426 26.23 8.06 -13.02
C ALA A 426 26.49 9.57 -13.17
N ILE A 427 25.90 10.41 -12.30
CA ILE A 427 25.94 11.86 -12.46
C ILE A 427 27.35 12.37 -12.18
N GLU A 428 27.93 13.10 -13.13
CA GLU A 428 29.28 13.67 -13.00
C GLU A 428 29.25 15.13 -12.54
N THR A 429 28.24 15.89 -12.98
CA THR A 429 28.12 17.32 -12.70
C THR A 429 26.67 17.72 -12.52
N ILE A 430 26.42 18.64 -11.60
CA ILE A 430 25.14 19.35 -11.48
C ILE A 430 25.36 20.80 -11.96
N ALA A 431 24.76 21.16 -13.09
CA ALA A 431 24.83 22.50 -13.64
C ALA A 431 23.86 23.44 -12.89
N PRO A 432 24.07 24.77 -12.93
CA PRO A 432 23.12 25.72 -12.35
C PRO A 432 21.69 25.50 -12.85
N ASP A 433 21.54 25.36 -14.17
CA ASP A 433 20.24 25.19 -14.84
C ASP A 433 19.49 23.92 -14.41
N ASP A 434 20.18 22.93 -13.82
CA ASP A 434 19.56 21.68 -13.37
C ASP A 434 18.68 21.86 -12.12
N LEU A 435 18.93 22.91 -11.34
CA LEU A 435 18.27 23.15 -10.05
C LEU A 435 17.46 24.46 -10.01
N ILE A 436 17.48 25.25 -11.09
CA ILE A 436 16.71 26.50 -11.16
C ILE A 436 15.21 26.22 -11.03
N GLY A 437 14.55 26.95 -10.13
CA GLY A 437 13.10 26.89 -9.90
C GLY A 437 12.65 25.84 -8.89
N LEU A 438 13.57 25.04 -8.32
CA LEU A 438 13.27 24.07 -7.27
C LEU A 438 13.23 24.72 -5.88
N ASP A 439 12.45 25.80 -5.74
CA ASP A 439 12.45 26.66 -4.54
C ASP A 439 11.96 25.94 -3.27
N ASP A 440 11.07 24.96 -3.44
CA ASP A 440 10.48 24.17 -2.36
C ASP A 440 11.30 22.93 -1.99
N LEU A 441 12.44 22.68 -2.65
CA LEU A 441 13.23 21.46 -2.45
C LEU A 441 13.84 21.44 -1.05
N GLN A 442 13.49 20.42 -0.27
CA GLN A 442 13.93 20.23 1.12
C GLN A 442 14.98 19.14 1.25
N ILE A 443 14.84 18.06 0.48
CA ILE A 443 15.71 16.89 0.52
C ILE A 443 16.26 16.62 -0.89
N LEU A 444 17.58 16.69 -1.02
CA LEU A 444 18.29 16.30 -2.22
C LEU A 444 19.22 15.12 -1.91
N ASP A 445 18.95 13.97 -2.54
CA ASP A 445 19.82 12.80 -2.47
C ASP A 445 20.54 12.58 -3.78
N ILE A 446 21.84 12.83 -3.79
CA ILE A 446 22.78 12.62 -4.90
C ILE A 446 23.86 11.61 -4.52
N SER A 447 23.65 10.81 -3.47
CA SER A 447 24.63 9.82 -3.01
C SER A 447 24.89 8.74 -4.07
N HIS A 448 26.06 8.08 -4.02
CA HIS A 448 26.43 7.05 -4.99
C HIS A 448 26.35 7.53 -6.45
N ASN A 449 27.03 8.65 -6.74
CA ASN A 449 27.22 9.21 -8.08
C ASN A 449 28.72 9.47 -8.33
N GLN A 450 29.07 10.26 -9.35
CA GLN A 450 30.44 10.58 -9.74
C GLN A 450 30.71 12.10 -9.60
N ILE A 451 30.01 12.78 -8.69
CA ILE A 451 30.05 14.23 -8.57
C ILE A 451 31.35 14.68 -7.91
N VAL A 452 32.04 15.65 -8.52
CA VAL A 452 33.32 16.19 -8.03
C VAL A 452 33.13 17.50 -7.24
N THR A 453 32.12 18.29 -7.58
CA THR A 453 31.82 19.57 -6.90
C THR A 453 30.38 20.02 -7.18
N LEU A 454 29.84 20.83 -6.27
CA LEU A 454 28.61 21.61 -6.42
C LEU A 454 28.92 23.12 -6.49
N ALA A 455 30.17 23.56 -6.64
CA ALA A 455 30.51 24.98 -6.57
C ALA A 455 29.72 25.86 -7.57
N GLU A 456 29.40 25.32 -8.75
CA GLU A 456 28.60 26.03 -9.76
C GLU A 456 27.13 26.21 -9.35
N THR A 457 26.60 25.39 -8.44
CA THR A 457 25.23 25.57 -7.93
C THR A 457 25.07 26.86 -7.14
N SER A 458 26.13 27.59 -6.79
CA SER A 458 26.02 28.95 -6.21
C SER A 458 25.23 29.93 -7.09
N LYS A 459 25.09 29.63 -8.39
CA LYS A 459 24.27 30.40 -9.34
C LYS A 459 22.78 30.04 -9.30
N ALA A 460 22.43 28.90 -8.70
CA ALA A 460 21.06 28.42 -8.50
C ALA A 460 20.78 28.33 -7.00
N ILE A 461 19.97 29.24 -6.48
CA ILE A 461 19.66 29.27 -5.04
C ILE A 461 18.55 28.24 -4.76
N LEU A 462 18.78 27.34 -3.81
CA LEU A 462 17.76 26.44 -3.26
C LEU A 462 17.37 26.89 -1.84
N PRO A 463 16.40 27.81 -1.70
CA PRO A 463 16.14 28.51 -0.44
C PRO A 463 15.60 27.60 0.66
N SER A 464 15.02 26.45 0.33
CA SER A 464 14.38 25.52 1.29
C SER A 464 15.19 24.26 1.58
N LEU A 465 16.37 24.08 0.95
CA LEU A 465 17.13 22.83 1.05
C LEU A 465 17.68 22.65 2.46
N GLY A 466 17.09 21.71 3.21
CA GLY A 466 17.45 21.40 4.59
C GLY A 466 18.38 20.19 4.72
N GLU A 467 18.27 19.23 3.80
CA GLU A 467 19.01 17.96 3.84
C GLU A 467 19.67 17.66 2.49
N LEU A 468 21.00 17.49 2.51
CA LEU A 468 21.81 17.08 1.37
C LEU A 468 22.48 15.74 1.66
N LYS A 469 22.14 14.69 0.90
CA LYS A 469 22.85 13.41 0.92
C LYS A 469 23.76 13.32 -0.30
N ALA A 470 25.06 13.34 -0.07
CA ALA A 470 26.08 13.36 -1.11
C ALA A 470 27.23 12.39 -0.81
N SER A 471 26.97 11.37 0.01
CA SER A 471 27.94 10.32 0.33
C SER A 471 28.30 9.49 -0.90
N HIS A 472 29.48 8.86 -0.91
CA HIS A 472 29.91 8.00 -2.02
C HIS A 472 29.89 8.72 -3.38
N ASN A 473 30.58 9.86 -3.46
CA ASN A 473 30.83 10.62 -4.68
C ASN A 473 32.35 10.81 -4.86
N LEU A 474 32.76 11.77 -5.70
CA LEU A 474 34.16 12.10 -5.99
C LEU A 474 34.54 13.50 -5.49
N PHE A 475 33.85 14.05 -4.49
CA PHE A 475 34.14 15.39 -3.98
C PHE A 475 35.59 15.47 -3.47
N SER A 476 36.38 16.40 -4.01
CA SER A 476 37.80 16.57 -3.67
C SER A 476 38.12 17.89 -2.99
N HIS A 477 37.53 18.98 -3.45
CA HIS A 477 37.74 20.33 -2.90
C HIS A 477 36.40 20.98 -2.63
N LEU A 478 36.12 21.27 -1.36
CA LEU A 478 34.89 21.98 -0.96
C LEU A 478 35.17 23.48 -0.89
N GLU A 479 34.73 24.23 -1.89
CA GLU A 479 34.94 25.68 -1.97
C GLU A 479 33.64 26.46 -1.72
N LYS A 480 32.77 26.47 -2.74
CA LYS A 480 31.51 27.23 -2.78
C LYS A 480 30.29 26.34 -2.81
N ASP A 481 30.48 25.05 -2.58
CA ASP A 481 29.49 23.98 -2.76
C ASP A 481 28.20 24.21 -1.96
N PHE A 482 28.24 24.97 -0.86
CA PHE A 482 27.07 25.30 -0.03
C PHE A 482 26.53 26.72 -0.24
N HIS A 483 27.14 27.53 -1.12
CA HIS A 483 26.76 28.94 -1.30
C HIS A 483 25.35 29.10 -1.89
N GLY A 484 24.85 28.09 -2.60
CA GLY A 484 23.47 28.04 -3.10
C GLY A 484 22.43 27.55 -2.09
N PHE A 485 22.83 27.10 -0.89
CA PHE A 485 21.95 26.40 0.08
C PHE A 485 21.86 27.18 1.40
N PRO A 486 21.08 28.27 1.46
CA PRO A 486 21.08 29.17 2.61
C PRO A 486 20.50 28.56 3.88
N THR A 487 19.63 27.55 3.81
CA THR A 487 18.92 26.98 4.96
C THR A 487 19.38 25.57 5.35
N LEU A 488 20.45 25.08 4.71
CA LEU A 488 20.96 23.72 4.90
C LEU A 488 21.28 23.45 6.37
N CYS A 489 20.78 22.31 6.86
CA CYS A 489 20.89 21.89 8.25
C CYS A 489 21.64 20.58 8.42
N TRP A 490 21.63 19.73 7.40
CA TRP A 490 22.25 18.43 7.43
C TRP A 490 22.87 18.13 6.06
N ALA A 491 24.15 17.77 6.06
CA ALA A 491 24.89 17.42 4.86
C ALA A 491 25.72 16.16 5.12
N ASP A 492 25.50 15.12 4.33
CA ASP A 492 26.35 13.92 4.35
C ASP A 492 27.27 13.89 3.14
N LEU A 493 28.56 14.09 3.40
CA LEU A 493 29.65 14.05 2.43
C LEU A 493 30.61 12.90 2.76
N SER A 494 30.14 11.89 3.49
CA SER A 494 30.94 10.72 3.85
C SER A 494 31.36 9.90 2.62
N PHE A 495 32.48 9.19 2.74
CA PHE A 495 33.03 8.32 1.69
C PHE A 495 33.23 9.04 0.34
N ASN A 496 33.84 10.22 0.40
CA ASN A 496 34.29 10.99 -0.76
C ASN A 496 35.84 10.99 -0.82
N HIS A 497 36.42 11.92 -1.58
CA HIS A 497 37.86 12.11 -1.73
C HIS A 497 38.31 13.50 -1.24
N ILE A 498 37.69 14.03 -0.19
CA ILE A 498 37.88 15.43 0.22
C ILE A 498 39.30 15.66 0.76
N GLU A 499 40.08 16.47 0.03
CA GLU A 499 41.46 16.86 0.36
C GLU A 499 41.54 18.25 0.99
N SER A 500 40.61 19.14 0.65
CA SER A 500 40.60 20.51 1.18
C SER A 500 39.18 21.04 1.38
N ILE A 501 39.04 21.91 2.39
CA ILE A 501 37.78 22.58 2.73
C ILE A 501 38.06 24.07 2.91
N ASN A 502 37.34 24.91 2.17
CA ASN A 502 37.47 26.36 2.28
C ASN A 502 36.81 26.86 3.57
N ILE A 503 37.48 27.76 4.30
CA ILE A 503 36.97 28.36 5.55
C ILE A 503 35.67 29.16 5.31
N GLY A 504 35.42 29.58 4.07
CA GLY A 504 34.22 30.28 3.63
C GLY A 504 33.09 29.37 3.14
N LEU A 505 33.21 28.04 3.21
CA LEU A 505 32.21 27.08 2.71
C LEU A 505 30.81 27.39 3.23
N VAL A 506 30.69 27.63 4.54
CA VAL A 506 29.40 27.82 5.23
C VAL A 506 28.99 29.28 5.37
N ASN A 507 29.72 30.25 4.80
CA ASN A 507 29.49 31.69 5.05
C ASN A 507 28.04 32.14 4.74
N TYR A 508 27.43 31.54 3.72
CA TYR A 508 26.07 31.89 3.25
C TYR A 508 24.99 30.91 3.73
N THR A 509 25.36 29.93 4.55
CA THR A 509 24.46 28.89 5.06
C THR A 509 24.16 29.14 6.52
N GLN A 510 22.88 29.29 6.85
CA GLN A 510 22.37 29.41 8.21
C GLN A 510 21.21 28.42 8.38
N CYS A 511 21.48 27.33 9.09
CA CYS A 511 20.48 26.31 9.36
C CYS A 511 19.30 26.91 10.16
N THR A 512 18.14 27.01 9.53
CA THR A 512 16.90 27.47 10.15
C THR A 512 15.76 26.49 9.90
N VAL A 513 15.13 26.01 10.95
CA VAL A 513 13.94 25.14 10.86
C VAL A 513 12.76 25.89 11.48
N HIS A 514 11.75 26.21 10.66
CA HIS A 514 10.60 27.04 11.05
C HIS A 514 11.02 28.39 11.71
N GLY A 515 12.04 29.03 11.16
CA GLY A 515 12.56 30.31 11.66
C GLY A 515 13.41 30.21 12.94
N VAL A 516 13.68 29.00 13.44
CA VAL A 516 14.54 28.77 14.60
C VAL A 516 15.91 28.33 14.14
N ASN A 517 16.94 29.07 14.56
CA ASN A 517 18.34 28.71 14.29
C ASN A 517 18.66 27.35 14.92
N ARG A 518 19.21 26.45 14.10
CA ARG A 518 19.70 25.15 14.53
C ARG A 518 21.16 24.97 14.13
N THR A 519 21.71 23.80 14.42
CA THR A 519 23.10 23.46 14.10
C THR A 519 23.18 22.81 12.73
N LEU A 520 23.99 23.37 11.84
CA LEU A 520 24.38 22.71 10.59
C LEU A 520 25.33 21.57 10.92
N ARG A 521 24.97 20.34 10.52
CA ARG A 521 25.79 19.14 10.74
C ARG A 521 26.34 18.65 9.40
N ILE A 522 27.66 18.54 9.31
CA ILE A 522 28.36 18.09 8.11
C ILE A 522 29.13 16.80 8.43
N TYR A 523 28.77 15.70 7.76
CA TYR A 523 29.37 14.38 7.96
C TYR A 523 30.47 14.13 6.92
N LEU A 524 31.67 13.75 7.38
CA LEU A 524 32.88 13.65 6.57
C LEU A 524 33.62 12.31 6.78
N GLN A 525 32.97 11.32 7.38
CA GLN A 525 33.54 9.98 7.61
C GLN A 525 34.06 9.38 6.30
N GLY A 526 35.11 8.55 6.36
CA GLY A 526 35.71 7.94 5.17
C GLY A 526 36.57 8.86 4.30
N ASN A 527 36.62 10.18 4.57
CA ASN A 527 37.53 11.12 3.89
C ASN A 527 38.86 11.25 4.64
N MET A 528 39.83 10.37 4.37
CA MET A 528 41.02 10.26 5.22
C MET A 528 41.95 11.48 5.19
N GLU A 529 42.00 12.23 4.10
CA GLU A 529 42.82 13.46 4.00
C GLU A 529 42.31 14.57 4.94
N VAL A 530 41.01 14.56 5.30
CA VAL A 530 40.40 15.49 6.27
C VAL A 530 41.07 15.41 7.65
N CYS A 531 41.69 14.28 8.01
CA CYS A 531 42.44 14.12 9.25
C CYS A 531 43.61 15.12 9.40
N LYS A 532 44.09 15.71 8.30
CA LYS A 532 45.15 16.74 8.30
C LYS A 532 44.59 18.16 8.44
N LEU A 533 43.27 18.35 8.41
CA LEU A 533 42.60 19.64 8.33
C LEU A 533 42.06 20.14 9.68
N SER A 534 42.63 19.70 10.81
CA SER A 534 42.12 20.00 12.16
C SER A 534 41.95 21.50 12.44
N GLU A 535 42.93 22.34 12.06
CA GLU A 535 42.84 23.79 12.23
C GLU A 535 41.73 24.42 11.35
N THR A 536 41.55 23.90 10.14
CA THR A 536 40.52 24.38 9.20
C THR A 536 39.13 24.03 9.73
N ILE A 537 38.94 22.82 10.26
CA ILE A 537 37.69 22.37 10.87
C ILE A 537 37.27 23.31 12.01
N VAL A 538 38.17 23.60 12.97
CA VAL A 538 37.88 24.50 14.09
C VAL A 538 37.46 25.90 13.62
N LYS A 539 38.11 26.42 12.56
CA LYS A 539 37.74 27.72 11.98
C LYS A 539 36.34 27.69 11.34
N ILE A 540 35.93 26.58 10.74
CA ILE A 540 34.60 26.43 10.16
C ILE A 540 33.54 26.27 11.26
N GLU A 541 33.80 25.47 12.30
CA GLU A 541 32.87 25.25 13.42
C GLU A 541 32.60 26.53 14.23
N SER A 542 33.54 27.48 14.23
CA SER A 542 33.32 28.82 14.82
C SER A 542 32.32 29.69 14.07
N LYS A 543 31.82 29.26 12.89
CA LYS A 543 30.91 30.02 12.03
C LYS A 543 29.52 29.37 11.95
N ASN A 544 28.49 30.22 11.92
CA ASN A 544 27.10 29.86 11.59
C ASN A 544 26.54 28.63 12.34
N ASN A 545 26.99 28.39 13.58
CA ASN A 545 26.59 27.24 14.41
C ASN A 545 26.76 25.90 13.66
N THR A 546 27.97 25.67 13.13
CA THR A 546 28.30 24.49 12.34
C THR A 546 29.07 23.47 13.17
N VAL A 547 28.79 22.19 12.97
CA VAL A 547 29.56 21.07 13.52
C VAL A 547 29.96 20.12 12.40
N LEU A 548 31.26 19.80 12.33
CA LEU A 548 31.82 18.86 11.37
C LEU A 548 32.09 17.53 12.08
N TYR A 549 31.72 16.43 11.45
CA TYR A 549 31.97 15.07 11.94
C TYR A 549 33.03 14.40 11.04
N PRO A 550 34.34 14.64 11.29
CA PRO A 550 35.43 14.00 10.54
C PRO A 550 35.52 12.48 10.82
N PRO A 551 36.42 11.75 10.12
CA PRO A 551 36.76 10.38 10.49
C PRO A 551 37.17 10.29 11.98
N SER A 552 36.98 9.11 12.56
CA SER A 552 37.25 8.91 13.99
C SER A 552 38.72 9.15 14.36
N ASN A 553 38.98 9.52 15.61
CA ASN A 553 40.36 9.75 16.08
C ASN A 553 41.28 8.54 15.88
N GLU A 554 40.74 7.32 16.04
CA GLU A 554 41.49 6.08 15.81
C GLU A 554 41.87 5.92 14.33
N GLU A 555 40.93 6.17 13.42
CA GLU A 555 41.17 6.15 11.97
C GLU A 555 42.20 7.20 11.56
N CYS A 556 42.08 8.43 12.06
CA CYS A 556 43.02 9.51 11.76
C CYS A 556 44.43 9.23 12.28
N THR A 557 44.56 8.73 13.52
CA THR A 557 45.87 8.39 14.10
C THR A 557 46.55 7.29 13.29
N SER A 558 45.80 6.24 12.94
CA SER A 558 46.29 5.12 12.11
C SER A 558 46.76 5.59 10.73
N TYR A 559 46.00 6.47 10.10
CA TYR A 559 46.30 6.99 8.77
C TYR A 559 47.52 7.93 8.75
N ILE A 560 47.62 8.88 9.68
CA ILE A 560 48.78 9.78 9.81
C ILE A 560 50.06 8.98 10.10
N ALA A 561 49.96 7.94 10.94
CA ALA A 561 51.08 7.05 11.23
C ALA A 561 51.57 6.31 9.98
N LYS A 562 50.66 5.78 9.16
CA LYS A 562 50.99 5.11 7.88
C LYS A 562 51.65 6.06 6.88
N GLN A 563 51.14 7.28 6.70
CA GLN A 563 51.75 8.26 5.80
C GLN A 563 53.15 8.68 6.26
N SER A 564 53.35 8.84 7.57
CA SER A 564 54.66 9.17 8.16
C SER A 564 55.70 8.05 7.98
N GLN A 565 55.26 6.79 7.81
CA GLN A 565 56.15 5.66 7.49
C GLN A 565 56.50 5.61 5.99
N LEU A 566 55.56 5.93 5.10
CA LEU A 566 55.81 6.01 3.66
C LEU A 566 56.83 7.11 3.29
N LEU A 567 56.79 8.25 3.98
CA LEU A 567 57.76 9.35 3.82
C LEU A 567 59.17 9.03 4.36
N LYS A 568 59.34 7.93 5.11
CA LYS A 568 60.64 7.49 5.67
C LYS A 568 61.35 6.41 4.83
N LEU A 569 60.77 5.97 3.71
CA LEU A 569 61.46 5.08 2.77
C LEU A 569 62.49 5.89 1.96
N PRO A 570 63.80 5.56 2.00
CA PRO A 570 64.80 6.28 1.22
C PRO A 570 64.53 6.06 -0.28
N SER A 571 64.58 7.15 -1.04
CA SER A 571 64.67 7.12 -2.50
C SER A 571 65.87 6.27 -2.89
N ALA A 572 65.60 5.06 -3.39
CA ALA A 572 66.63 4.22 -3.99
C ALA A 572 67.23 4.98 -5.16
N THR A 573 68.45 5.45 -4.95
CA THR A 573 69.27 6.14 -5.95
C THR A 573 69.60 5.10 -7.02
N ILE A 574 69.04 5.28 -8.22
CA ILE A 574 69.46 4.54 -9.41
C ILE A 574 70.86 5.05 -9.75
N ALA A 575 71.87 4.18 -9.63
CA ALA A 575 73.23 4.39 -10.09
C ALA A 575 73.51 3.44 -11.25
#